data_AF-A0AAV3FR31-F1
#
_entry.id   AF-A0AAV3FR31-F1
#
_cell.length_a   1.000
_cell.length_b   1.000
_cell.length_c   1.000
_cell.angle_alpha   90.00
_cell.angle_beta   90.00
_cell.angle_gamma   90.00
#
_symmetry.space_group_name_H-M   'P 1'
#
loop_
_entity.id
_entity.type
_entity.pdbx_description
1 polymer ?
#
loop_
_entity_poly.entity_id
_entity_poly.type
_entity_poly.pdbx_seq_one_letter_code
_entity_poly.pdbx_strand_id
1 'polypeptide(L)'
;MTTATLERLHGYYQATASIIPYKDWVIVAYTGYKGVSVDIYETTDSLDHFSHFERKFDRIYQEEGNFQDQGNAVKWAFETIGA
;
A
#
# COMPACT_ATOMS: atom_id res chain seq x y z
N MET A 1 -2.18 13.89 -7.58
CA MET A 1 -2.30 12.52 -7.06
C MET A 1 -1.66 11.58 -8.06
N THR A 2 -0.83 10.64 -7.60
CA THR A 2 -0.16 9.68 -8.48
C THR A 2 -0.99 8.41 -8.47
N THR A 3 -1.66 8.13 -9.58
CA THR A 3 -2.47 6.93 -9.75
C THR A 3 -1.59 5.73 -10.09
N ALA A 4 -1.61 4.71 -9.25
CA ALA A 4 -0.87 3.46 -9.40
C ALA A 4 -1.80 2.29 -9.71
N THR A 5 -1.25 1.23 -10.30
CA THR A 5 -1.90 -0.09 -10.41
C THR A 5 -1.13 -1.10 -9.57
N LEU A 6 -1.70 -2.26 -9.24
CA LEU A 6 -1.00 -3.27 -8.43
C LEU A 6 0.29 -3.75 -9.10
N GLU A 7 0.24 -3.98 -10.41
CA GLU A 7 1.44 -4.31 -11.19
C GLU A 7 2.52 -3.23 -11.06
N ARG A 8 2.14 -1.95 -11.15
CA ARG A 8 3.08 -0.84 -10.96
C ARG A 8 3.63 -0.78 -9.54
N LEU A 9 2.82 -1.05 -8.52
CA LEU A 9 3.31 -1.11 -7.14
C LEU A 9 4.37 -2.22 -7.01
N HIS A 10 4.13 -3.40 -7.57
CA HIS A 10 5.14 -4.47 -7.62
C HIS A 10 6.41 -4.09 -8.40
N GLY A 11 6.33 -3.19 -9.37
CA GLY A 11 7.49 -2.66 -10.10
C GLY A 11 8.21 -1.50 -9.39
N TYR A 12 7.52 -0.71 -8.57
CA TYR A 12 8.08 0.44 -7.87
C TYR A 12 8.75 0.07 -6.55
N TYR A 13 8.18 -0.89 -5.83
CA TYR A 13 8.73 -1.32 -4.57
C TYR A 13 9.70 -2.49 -4.74
N GLN A 14 10.68 -2.53 -3.84
CA GLN A 14 11.61 -3.64 -3.71
C GLN A 14 10.87 -4.98 -3.48
N ALA A 15 11.46 -6.09 -3.94
CA ALA A 15 10.87 -7.42 -3.81
C ALA A 15 10.64 -7.87 -2.34
N THR A 16 11.31 -7.22 -1.39
CA THR A 16 11.14 -7.46 0.05
C THR A 16 10.01 -6.65 0.66
N ALA A 17 9.31 -5.81 -0.12
CA ALA A 17 8.14 -5.08 0.36
C ALA A 17 6.93 -6.02 0.49
N SER A 18 6.17 -5.82 1.55
CA SER A 18 4.88 -6.45 1.75
C SER A 18 3.80 -5.61 1.07
N ILE A 19 3.30 -6.07 -0.08
CA ILE A 19 2.20 -5.43 -0.82
C ILE A 19 0.94 -6.25 -0.57
N ILE A 20 -0.02 -5.67 0.16
CA ILE A 20 -1.21 -6.36 0.65
C ILE A 20 -2.45 -5.65 0.11
N PRO A 21 -3.08 -6.20 -0.94
CA PRO A 21 -4.41 -5.77 -1.36
C PRO A 21 -5.47 -6.22 -0.34
N TYR A 22 -6.37 -5.32 0.06
CA TYR A 22 -7.47 -5.61 0.97
C TYR A 22 -8.70 -4.75 0.65
N LYS A 23 -9.79 -5.38 0.16
CA LYS A 23 -11.01 -4.67 -0.28
C LYS A 23 -10.66 -3.52 -1.23
N ASP A 24 -10.97 -2.29 -0.83
CA ASP A 24 -10.74 -1.04 -1.56
C ASP A 24 -9.36 -0.43 -1.27
N TRP A 25 -8.51 -1.11 -0.51
CA TRP A 25 -7.22 -0.62 -0.05
C TRP A 25 -6.07 -1.45 -0.61
N VAL A 26 -4.90 -0.82 -0.75
CA VAL A 26 -3.62 -1.52 -0.87
C VAL A 26 -2.67 -0.94 0.16
N ILE A 27 -2.15 -1.80 1.03
CA ILE A 27 -1.15 -1.46 2.05
C ILE A 27 0.20 -1.93 1.55
N VAL A 28 1.19 -1.02 1.53
CA VAL A 28 2.55 -1.34 1.12
C VAL A 28 3.51 -1.02 2.26
N ALA A 29 4.03 -2.06 2.92
CA ALA A 29 5.08 -1.89 3.93
C ALA A 29 6.45 -2.26 3.33
N TYR A 30 7.45 -1.40 3.52
CA TYR A 30 8.75 -1.55 2.88
C TYR A 30 9.86 -0.93 3.72
N THR A 31 11.11 -1.34 3.48
CA THR A 31 12.27 -0.73 4.13
C THR A 31 12.64 0.56 3.41
N GLY A 32 12.36 1.70 4.03
CA GLY A 32 12.75 3.03 3.59
C GLY A 32 14.15 3.43 4.10
N TYR A 33 14.48 4.71 3.92
CA TYR A 33 15.78 5.24 4.31
C TYR A 33 15.92 5.35 5.83
N LYS A 34 14.85 5.74 6.53
CA LYS A 34 14.85 5.93 7.99
C LYS A 34 14.40 4.71 8.79
N GLY A 35 14.18 3.57 8.14
CA GLY A 35 13.64 2.38 8.78
C GLY A 35 12.49 1.80 7.96
N VAL A 36 11.52 1.17 8.62
CA VAL A 36 10.33 0.67 7.92
C VAL A 36 9.34 1.80 7.67
N SER A 37 8.76 1.80 6.47
CA SER A 37 7.74 2.74 6.02
C SER A 37 6.48 2.00 5.60
N VAL A 38 5.35 2.69 5.60
CA VAL A 38 4.09 2.20 5.06
C VAL A 38 3.40 3.25 4.22
N ASP A 39 2.95 2.83 3.05
CA ASP A 39 2.10 3.62 2.16
C ASP A 39 0.72 2.97 2.09
N ILE A 40 -0.33 3.77 2.21
CA ILE A 40 -1.72 3.33 2.10
C ILE A 40 -2.33 3.96 0.85
N TYR A 41 -2.88 3.10 0.01
CA TYR A 41 -3.54 3.46 -1.22
C TYR A 41 -5.03 3.13 -1.17
N GLU A 42 -5.86 4.04 -1.65
CA GLU A 42 -7.30 3.86 -1.80
C GLU A 42 -7.65 3.62 -3.27
N THR A 43 -8.58 2.72 -3.54
CA THR A 43 -9.09 2.44 -4.88
C THR A 43 -9.93 3.62 -5.35
N THR A 44 -9.58 4.23 -6.47
CA THR A 44 -10.29 5.39 -7.01
C THR A 44 -11.20 5.06 -8.20
N ASP A 45 -10.89 4.00 -8.95
CA ASP A 45 -11.76 3.42 -9.97
C ASP A 45 -11.95 1.92 -9.66
N SER A 46 -13.00 1.61 -8.90
CA SER A 46 -13.55 0.24 -8.84
C SER A 46 -14.61 0.12 -9.94
N LEU A 47 -14.20 0.19 -11.21
CA LEU A 47 -15.10 -0.32 -12.25
C LEU A 47 -15.14 -1.84 -12.06
N ASP A 48 -16.32 -2.40 -11.81
CA ASP A 48 -16.67 -3.84 -11.76
C ASP A 48 -16.07 -4.71 -12.89
N HIS A 49 -15.42 -4.07 -13.86
CA HIS A 49 -14.88 -4.63 -15.10
C HIS A 49 -13.36 -4.81 -15.10
N PHE A 50 -12.61 -4.26 -14.15
CA PHE A 50 -11.15 -4.43 -14.13
C PHE A 50 -10.74 -5.61 -13.27
N SER A 51 -9.83 -6.42 -13.79
CA SER A 51 -9.16 -7.44 -12.98
C SER A 51 -8.49 -6.77 -11.78
N HIS A 52 -8.36 -7.49 -10.66
CA HIS A 52 -7.82 -6.95 -9.41
C HIS A 52 -6.50 -6.17 -9.60
N PHE A 53 -5.68 -6.60 -10.58
CA PHE A 53 -4.41 -6.01 -10.99
C PHE A 53 -4.51 -4.67 -11.72
N GLU A 54 -5.59 -4.44 -12.48
CA GLU A 54 -5.80 -3.24 -13.29
C GLU A 54 -6.49 -2.11 -12.51
N ARG A 55 -6.89 -2.38 -11.27
CA ARG A 55 -7.46 -1.37 -10.37
C ARG A 55 -6.49 -0.21 -10.19
N LYS A 56 -7.05 0.99 -10.19
CA LYS A 56 -6.32 2.24 -9.97
C LYS A 56 -6.41 2.63 -8.51
N PHE A 57 -5.27 3.03 -7.96
CA PHE A 57 -5.16 3.44 -6.58
C PHE A 57 -4.48 4.79 -6.49
N ASP A 58 -4.99 5.67 -5.63
CA ASP A 58 -4.30 6.88 -5.24
C ASP A 58 -3.73 6.70 -3.83
N ARG A 59 -2.49 7.15 -3.63
CA ARG A 59 -1.89 7.14 -2.30
C ARG A 59 -2.54 8.21 -1.44
N ILE A 60 -3.15 7.79 -0.33
CA ILE A 60 -3.82 8.69 0.59
C ILE A 60 -3.03 8.93 1.88
N TYR A 61 -2.11 8.01 2.22
CA TYR A 61 -1.30 8.11 3.43
C TYR A 61 0.11 7.55 3.22
N GLN A 62 1.08 8.13 3.92
CA GLN A 62 2.47 7.67 3.99
C GLN A 62 3.04 7.95 5.38
N GLU A 63 3.66 6.94 6.00
CA GLU A 63 4.42 7.04 7.26
C GLU A 63 5.81 6.43 7.08
N GLU A 64 6.85 7.02 7.69
CA GLU A 64 8.22 6.52 7.58
C GLU A 64 8.97 6.52 8.92
N GLY A 65 9.68 5.43 9.19
CA GLY A 65 10.75 5.37 10.20
C GLY A 65 10.28 5.09 11.63
N ASN A 66 8.98 4.89 11.85
CA ASN A 66 8.39 4.72 13.18
C ASN A 66 8.05 3.27 13.53
N PHE A 67 8.35 2.30 12.67
CA PHE A 67 7.96 0.90 12.88
C PHE A 67 9.15 -0.01 13.15
N GLN A 68 8.95 -0.97 14.06
CA GLN A 68 9.93 -2.00 14.41
C GLN A 68 10.21 -2.94 13.23
N ASP A 69 9.18 -3.31 12.47
CA ASP A 69 9.25 -4.18 11.29
C ASP A 69 8.03 -3.95 10.38
N GLN A 70 8.03 -4.58 9.19
CA GLN A 70 6.94 -4.47 8.23
C GLN A 70 5.60 -5.00 8.76
N GLY A 71 5.59 -6.01 9.62
CA GLY A 71 4.36 -6.55 10.21
C GLY A 71 3.69 -5.55 11.15
N ASN A 72 4.48 -4.87 11.97
CA ASN A 72 4.01 -3.77 12.81
C ASN A 72 3.49 -2.59 11.98
N ALA A 73 4.14 -2.27 10.87
CA ALA A 73 3.69 -1.21 9.95
C ALA A 73 2.34 -1.56 9.28
N VAL A 74 2.17 -2.81 8.84
CA VAL A 74 0.90 -3.31 8.28
C VAL A 74 -0.21 -3.29 9.32
N LYS A 75 0.06 -3.75 10.55
CA LYS A 75 -0.92 -3.73 11.65
C LYS A 75 -1.41 -2.30 11.90
N TRP A 76 -0.48 -1.36 12.02
CA TRP A 76 -0.81 0.05 12.20
C TRP A 76 -1.64 0.62 11.03
N ALA A 77 -1.35 0.20 9.80
CA ALA A 77 -2.13 0.63 8.63
C ALA A 77 -3.58 0.13 8.68
N PHE A 78 -3.81 -1.12 9.11
CA PHE A 78 -5.17 -1.65 9.34
C PHE A 78 -5.91 -0.88 10.42
N GLU A 79 -5.25 -0.59 11.55
CA GLU A 79 -5.82 0.25 12.62
C GLU A 79 -6.17 1.66 12.11
N THR A 80 -5.35 2.22 11.22
CA THR A 80 -5.55 3.56 10.64
C THR A 80 -6.76 3.64 9.71
N ILE A 81 -7.01 2.60 8.92
CA ILE A 81 -8.18 2.52 8.03
C ILE A 81 -9.44 1.96 8.73
N GLY A 82 -9.35 1.60 10.01
CA GLY A 82 -10.46 1.08 10.81
C GLY A 82 -10.92 -0.34 10.42
N ALA A 83 -9.99 -1.20 10.01
CA ALA A 83 -10.25 -2.56 9.51
C ALA A 83 -9.69 -3.67 10.41
#